data_AF-A0A6N8G9S5-F1
#
_entry.id   AF-A0A6N8G9S5-F1
#
_cell.length_a   1.000
_cell.length_b   1.000
_cell.length_c   1.000
_cell.angle_alpha   90.00
_cell.angle_beta   90.00
_cell.angle_gamma   90.00
#
_symmetry.space_group_name_H-M   'P 1'
#
loop_
_entity.id
_entity.type
_entity.pdbx_description
1 polymer ?
#
loop_
_entity_poly.entity_id
_entity_poly.type
_entity_poly.pdbx_seq_one_letter_code
_entity_poly.pdbx_strand_id
1 'polypeptide(L)'
;MPAPAPAAAAAPDTRTTLRTVLDELARRHPGLDRRIRDEQGRLRRYVNVFVDSDECRAMGGLDTPVADGAEVRVLPSVAGG
;
A
#
# COMPACT_ATOMS: atom_id res chain seq x y z
N MET A 1 17.25 -22.36 2.08
CA MET A 1 16.14 -21.63 1.44
C MET A 1 14.96 -21.63 2.40
N PRO A 2 14.60 -20.50 3.04
CA PRO A 2 13.35 -20.41 3.78
C PRO A 2 12.17 -20.21 2.81
N ALA A 3 11.12 -21.00 3.03
CA ALA A 3 9.86 -20.97 2.28
C ALA A 3 9.11 -19.63 2.49
N PRO A 4 8.33 -19.16 1.49
CA PRO A 4 7.50 -17.97 1.66
C PRO A 4 6.38 -18.25 2.68
N ALA A 5 6.24 -17.36 3.67
CA ALA A 5 5.16 -17.37 4.64
C ALA A 5 3.80 -17.26 3.92
N PRO A 6 2.74 -17.96 4.40
CA PRO A 6 1.43 -17.93 3.76
C PRO A 6 0.87 -16.51 3.85
N ALA A 7 0.50 -15.95 2.70
CA ALA A 7 -0.30 -14.74 2.62
C ALA A 7 -1.61 -15.01 3.36
N ALA A 8 -1.80 -14.34 4.49
CA ALA A 8 -3.05 -14.38 5.25
C ALA A 8 -4.19 -14.05 4.28
N ALA A 9 -5.06 -15.04 4.06
CA ALA A 9 -6.36 -14.85 3.46
C ALA A 9 -7.18 -14.01 4.44
N ALA A 10 -7.12 -12.68 4.27
CA ALA A 10 -8.04 -11.78 4.95
C ALA A 10 -9.44 -12.05 4.38
N ALA A 11 -10.39 -12.21 5.29
CA ALA A 11 -11.81 -12.30 4.99
C ALA A 11 -12.24 -11.14 4.08
N PRO A 12 -13.39 -11.25 3.37
CA PRO A 12 -13.99 -10.09 2.72
C PRO A 12 -14.56 -9.17 3.81
N ASP A 13 -13.67 -8.53 4.56
CA ASP A 13 -14.01 -7.37 5.34
C ASP A 13 -14.43 -6.31 4.32
N THR A 14 -15.70 -5.92 4.34
CA THR A 14 -16.25 -4.78 3.60
C THR A 14 -15.63 -3.44 4.02
N ARG A 15 -14.41 -3.44 4.56
CA ARG A 15 -13.55 -2.28 4.80
C ARG A 15 -12.55 -2.18 3.66
N THR A 16 -12.68 -1.10 2.90
CA THR A 16 -11.66 -0.69 1.94
C THR A 16 -10.33 -0.53 2.67
N THR A 17 -9.34 -1.34 2.33
CA THR A 17 -7.98 -1.25 2.88
C THR A 17 -7.05 -0.56 1.89
N LEU A 18 -5.93 -0.05 2.38
CA LEU A 18 -4.88 0.53 1.53
C LEU A 18 -4.44 -0.48 0.45
N ARG A 19 -4.34 -1.77 0.80
CA ARG A 19 -4.07 -2.86 -0.16
C ARG A 19 -5.06 -2.86 -1.31
N THR A 20 -6.35 -2.78 -1.02
CA THR A 20 -7.43 -2.82 -2.02
C THR A 20 -7.40 -1.58 -2.92
N VAL A 21 -7.20 -0.40 -2.32
CA VAL A 21 -7.04 0.86 -3.08
C VAL A 21 -5.84 0.78 -4.01
N LEU A 22 -4.71 0.30 -3.51
CA LEU A 22 -3.52 0.15 -4.32
C LEU A 22 -3.73 -0.92 -5.41
N ASP A 23 -4.40 -2.06 -5.14
CA ASP A 23 -4.70 -3.08 -6.16
C ASP A 23 -5.50 -2.49 -7.33
N GLU A 24 -6.53 -1.72 -7.04
CA GLU A 24 -7.29 -0.99 -8.06
C GLU A 24 -6.43 0.05 -8.79
N LEU A 25 -5.55 0.76 -8.07
CA LEU A 25 -4.57 1.66 -8.67
C LEU A 25 -3.62 0.90 -9.62
N ALA A 26 -3.19 -0.31 -9.27
CA ALA A 26 -2.32 -1.14 -10.09
C ALA A 26 -3.01 -1.62 -11.36
N ARG A 27 -4.30 -1.92 -11.30
CA ARG A 27 -5.12 -2.27 -12.46
C ARG A 27 -5.27 -1.09 -13.43
N ARG A 28 -5.47 0.12 -12.90
CA ARG A 28 -5.66 1.34 -13.71
C ARG A 28 -4.33 1.93 -14.19
N HIS A 29 -3.29 1.85 -13.37
CA HIS A 29 -1.99 2.48 -13.57
C HIS A 29 -0.82 1.55 -13.19
N PRO A 30 -0.57 0.47 -13.95
CA PRO A 30 0.45 -0.52 -13.62
C PRO A 30 1.88 0.05 -13.56
N GLY A 31 2.17 1.10 -14.33
CA GLY A 31 3.46 1.79 -14.29
C GLY A 31 3.72 2.56 -12.99
N LEU A 32 2.66 3.08 -12.36
CA LEU A 32 2.74 3.76 -11.06
C LEU A 32 2.89 2.74 -9.93
N ASP A 33 2.13 1.65 -9.97
CA ASP A 33 2.22 0.58 -8.97
C ASP A 33 3.64 0.01 -8.88
N ARG A 34 4.32 -0.24 -10.01
CA ARG A 34 5.74 -0.65 -10.05
C ARG A 34 6.70 0.31 -9.35
N ARG A 35 6.33 1.58 -9.20
CA ARG A 35 7.11 2.58 -8.47
C ARG A 35 6.81 2.56 -6.97
N ILE A 36 5.59 2.17 -6.58
CA ILE A 36 5.09 2.16 -5.20
C ILE A 36 5.40 0.83 -4.51
N ARG A 37 5.09 -0.28 -5.18
CA ARG A 37 5.26 -1.65 -4.68
C ARG A 37 6.36 -2.40 -5.42
N ASP A 38 6.87 -3.44 -4.78
CA ASP A 38 7.77 -4.41 -5.40
C ASP A 38 7.00 -5.57 -6.06
N GLU A 39 7.73 -6.50 -6.67
CA GLU A 39 7.14 -7.71 -7.29
C GLU A 39 6.45 -8.64 -6.28
N GLN A 40 6.66 -8.44 -4.98
CA GLN A 40 6.03 -9.20 -3.90
C GLN A 40 4.76 -8.50 -3.39
N GLY A 41 4.38 -7.37 -3.99
CA GLY A 41 3.21 -6.56 -3.60
C GLY A 41 3.42 -5.77 -2.31
N ARG A 42 4.68 -5.61 -1.86
CA ARG A 42 5.02 -4.84 -0.65
C ARG A 42 5.38 -3.41 -0.99
N LEU A 43 5.04 -2.48 -0.11
CA LEU A 43 5.43 -1.08 -0.22
C LEU A 43 6.95 -0.94 -0.22
N ARG A 44 7.49 -0.24 -1.22
CA ARG A 44 8.92 0.02 -1.33
C ARG A 44 9.39 0.88 -0.16
N ARG A 45 10.62 0.64 0.31
CA ARG A 45 11.22 1.39 1.44
C ARG A 45 11.25 2.90 1.18
N TYR A 46 11.47 3.29 -0.07
CA TYR A 46 11.57 4.67 -0.54
C TYR A 46 10.23 5.29 -0.96
N VAL A 47 9.11 4.69 -0.56
CA VAL A 47 7.78 5.25 -0.83
C VAL A 47 7.05 5.33 0.49
N ASN A 48 6.65 6.54 0.83
CA ASN A 48 5.87 6.82 2.01
C ASN A 48 4.42 7.01 1.56
N VAL A 49 3.50 6.34 2.25
CA VAL A 49 2.08 6.45 1.96
C VAL A 49 1.38 6.92 3.21
N PHE A 50 0.54 7.94 3.05
CA PHE A 50 -0.25 8.55 4.09
C PHE A 50 -1.72 8.37 3.74
N VAL A 51 -2.52 8.05 4.74
CA VAL A 51 -3.98 8.01 4.65
C VAL A 51 -4.49 9.16 5.49
N ASP A 52 -5.12 10.13 4.85
CA ASP A 52 -5.50 11.42 5.40
C ASP A 52 -4.28 12.21 5.92
N SER A 53 -3.96 12.06 7.21
CA SER A 53 -2.85 12.68 7.92
C SER A 53 -1.92 11.66 8.59
N ASP A 54 -2.28 10.38 8.59
CA ASP A 54 -1.56 9.32 9.27
C ASP A 54 -0.69 8.50 8.32
N GLU A 55 0.56 8.21 8.73
CA GLU A 55 1.45 7.35 7.95
C GLU A 55 0.98 5.89 8.02
N CYS A 56 0.80 5.26 6.86
CA CYS A 56 0.31 3.88 6.81
C CYS A 56 1.21 2.93 7.61
N ARG A 57 2.54 3.12 7.57
CA ARG A 57 3.49 2.26 8.30
C ARG A 57 3.31 2.28 9.81
N ALA A 58 2.87 3.40 10.38
CA ALA A 58 2.55 3.49 11.80
C ALA A 58 1.21 2.80 12.13
N MET A 59 0.27 2.77 11.18
CA MET A 59 -1.08 2.23 11.36
C MET A 59 -1.25 0.73 11.04
N GLY A 60 -0.28 0.11 10.35
CA GLY A 60 -0.37 -1.30 9.92
C GLY A 60 0.00 -1.57 8.46
N GLY A 61 0.42 -0.55 7.72
CA GLY A 61 0.94 -0.63 6.36
C GLY A 61 -0.16 -0.82 5.33
N LEU A 62 -0.16 -1.97 4.66
CA LEU A 62 -1.12 -2.29 3.60
C LEU A 62 -2.50 -2.66 4.14
N ASP A 63 -2.57 -3.13 5.38
CA ASP A 63 -3.81 -3.50 6.06
C ASP A 63 -4.48 -2.29 6.75
N THR A 64 -3.90 -1.09 6.60
CA THR A 64 -4.50 0.14 7.11
C THR A 64 -5.89 0.35 6.49
N PRO A 65 -6.95 0.51 7.32
CA PRO A 65 -8.28 0.78 6.81
C PRO A 65 -8.35 2.18 6.21
N VAL A 66 -8.96 2.29 5.04
CA VAL A 66 -9.18 3.54 4.31
C VAL A 66 -10.68 3.80 4.30
N ALA A 67 -11.10 4.90 4.92
CA ALA A 67 -12.50 5.31 4.93
C ALA A 67 -12.91 5.87 3.56
N ASP A 68 -14.21 5.86 3.29
CA ASP A 68 -14.75 6.52 2.10
C ASP A 68 -14.49 8.04 2.19
N GLY A 69 -13.92 8.62 1.14
CA GLY A 69 -13.46 10.02 1.13
C GLY A 69 -12.10 10.28 1.78
N ALA A 70 -11.41 9.26 2.29
CA ALA A 70 -10.05 9.43 2.82
C ALA A 70 -9.04 9.74 1.71
N GLU A 71 -8.12 10.68 1.97
CA GLU A 71 -7.10 11.08 1.01
C GLU A 71 -5.87 10.17 1.11
N VAL A 72 -5.55 9.41 0.05
CA VAL A 72 -4.33 8.59 0.02
C VAL A 72 -3.22 9.37 -0.68
N ARG A 73 -2.22 9.82 0.08
CA ARG A 73 -1.04 10.52 -0.46
C ARG A 73 0.13 9.57 -0.58
N VAL A 74 0.65 9.45 -1.79
CA VAL A 74 1.85 8.65 -2.09
C VAL A 74 2.99 9.61 -2.39
N LEU A 75 3.98 9.63 -1.50
CA LEU A 75 5.18 10.44 -1.67
C LEU A 75 6.37 9.55 -2.00
N PRO A 76 7.03 9.74 -3.16
CA PRO A 76 8.32 9.14 -3.39
C PRO A 76 9.32 9.80 -2.43
N SER A 77 10.03 9.00 -1.65
CA SER A 77 11.18 9.45 -0.89
C SER A 77 12.32 9.78 -1.86
N VAL A 78 12.28 10.98 -2.42
CA VAL A 78 13.46 11.61 -2.98
C VAL A 78 14.34 12.02 -1.81
N ALA A 79 15.30 11.16 -1.46
CA ALA A 79 16.51 11.66 -0.82
C ALA A 79 17.13 12.63 -1.84
N GLY A 80 16.86 13.92 -1.66
CA GLY A 80 17.47 14.97 -2.44
C GLY A 80 18.98 14.80 -2.33
N GLY A 81 19.62 14.54 -3.47
CA GLY A 81 21.05 14.76 -3.64
C GLY A 81 21.35 16.25 -3.75
#